data_AF-A0A251TT03-F1
#
_entry.id   AF-A0A251TT03-F1
#
_cell.length_a   1.000
_cell.length_b   1.000
_cell.length_c   1.000
_cell.angle_alpha   90.00
_cell.angle_beta   90.00
_cell.angle_gamma   90.00
#
_symmetry.space_group_name_H-M   'P 1'
#
loop_
_entity.id
_entity.type
_entity.pdbx_description
1 polymer ?
#
loop_
_entity_poly.entity_id
_entity_poly.type
_entity_poly.pdbx_seq_one_letter_code
_entity_poly.pdbx_strand_id
1 'polypeptide(L)'
;MYKTHFIVFLTAANGVRHHDSNGTRHEVHVRTGGILSAGAIGSPQLLLLSGLGPNSSLLSLNILVVGDHPFVRQFMADNPRNSINLLVPVRLTDVGVRVAGITNSGPYVESLTISRVASIIPFIPNINLIPPANSSVVVF
;
A
#
# COMPACT_ATOMS: atom_id res chain seq x y z
N MET A 1 -18.94 -0.02 1.02
CA MET A 1 -17.69 0.78 1.08
C MET A 1 -17.19 0.95 -0.35
N TYR A 2 -17.54 2.05 -0.99
CA TYR A 2 -17.31 2.28 -2.43
C TYR A 2 -15.86 2.67 -2.65
N LYS A 3 -15.07 1.79 -3.25
CA LYS A 3 -13.63 1.98 -3.44
C LYS A 3 -13.37 2.46 -4.86
N THR A 4 -13.69 3.72 -5.15
CA THR A 4 -13.37 4.33 -6.45
C THR A 4 -12.01 5.02 -6.33
N HIS A 5 -10.96 4.38 -6.85
CA HIS A 5 -9.63 5.00 -7.00
C HIS A 5 -9.33 5.14 -8.48
N PHE A 6 -9.46 6.35 -9.02
CA PHE A 6 -8.81 6.75 -10.27
C PHE A 6 -8.53 8.23 -10.19
N ILE A 7 -7.35 8.64 -10.63
CA ILE A 7 -7.20 9.64 -11.70
C ILE A 7 -6.03 9.07 -12.61
N VAL A 8 -5.70 9.56 -13.85
CA VAL A 8 -4.62 9.12 -14.83
C VAL A 8 -3.87 10.30 -15.49
N PHE A 9 -2.52 10.39 -15.53
CA PHE A 9 -1.70 11.43 -16.22
C PHE A 9 -1.02 10.86 -17.48
N LEU A 10 -1.53 11.26 -18.64
CA LEU A 10 -0.84 11.24 -19.94
C LEU A 10 -1.39 12.43 -20.70
N THR A 11 -0.53 13.22 -21.36
CA THR A 11 -0.89 14.42 -22.11
C THR A 11 -1.75 14.16 -23.36
N ALA A 12 -2.35 12.97 -23.47
CA ALA A 12 -3.29 12.55 -24.52
C ALA A 12 -4.31 11.48 -24.04
N ALA A 13 -4.60 11.40 -22.73
CA ALA A 13 -5.65 10.49 -22.25
C ALA A 13 -7.04 11.08 -22.55
N ASN A 14 -7.81 10.44 -23.46
CA ASN A 14 -9.17 10.89 -23.82
C ASN A 14 -10.24 10.56 -22.77
N GLY A 15 -9.93 9.70 -21.80
CA GLY A 15 -10.88 9.28 -20.78
C GLY A 15 -10.43 8.07 -19.96
N VAL A 16 -11.32 7.60 -19.08
CA VAL A 16 -11.14 6.43 -18.21
C VAL A 16 -12.36 5.52 -18.31
N ARG A 17 -12.13 4.21 -18.32
CA ARG A 17 -13.18 3.19 -18.21
C ARG A 17 -13.10 2.51 -16.85
N HIS A 18 -14.22 2.42 -16.15
CA HIS A 18 -14.29 1.75 -14.84
C HIS A 18 -15.58 0.94 -14.70
N HIS A 19 -15.63 0.07 -13.70
CA HIS A 19 -16.84 -0.64 -13.30
C HIS A 19 -17.33 -0.10 -11.95
N ASP A 20 -18.64 0.08 -11.80
CA ASP A 20 -19.24 0.40 -10.50
C ASP A 20 -19.39 -0.85 -9.61
N SER A 21 -19.95 -0.67 -8.42
CA SER A 21 -20.18 -1.78 -7.48
C SER A 21 -21.14 -2.84 -7.99
N ASN A 22 -21.94 -2.53 -9.01
CA ASN A 22 -22.90 -3.44 -9.64
C ASN A 22 -22.28 -4.12 -10.87
N GLY A 23 -21.00 -3.88 -11.17
CA GLY A 23 -20.31 -4.40 -12.35
C GLY A 23 -20.65 -3.65 -13.64
N THR A 24 -21.47 -2.60 -13.58
CA THR A 24 -21.84 -1.82 -14.77
C THR A 24 -20.64 -1.00 -15.22
N ARG A 25 -20.38 -1.03 -16.53
CA ARG A 25 -19.25 -0.33 -17.13
C ARG A 25 -19.60 1.13 -17.40
N HIS A 26 -18.71 2.02 -16.99
CA HIS A 26 -18.81 3.46 -17.18
C HIS A 26 -17.57 4.01 -17.90
N GLU A 27 -17.77 5.02 -18.73
CA GLU A 27 -16.71 5.71 -19.45
C GLU A 27 -16.81 7.22 -19.21
N VAL A 28 -15.70 7.82 -18.79
CA VAL A 28 -15.61 9.23 -18.46
C VAL A 28 -14.58 9.86 -19.38
N HIS A 29 -14.98 10.88 -20.13
CA HIS A 29 -14.11 11.60 -21.06
C HIS A 29 -13.54 12.86 -20.40
N VAL A 30 -12.26 13.18 -20.71
CA VAL A 30 -11.58 14.38 -20.21
C VAL A 30 -11.10 15.24 -21.36
N ARG A 31 -11.19 16.57 -21.22
CA ARG A 31 -10.83 17.52 -22.29
C ARG A 31 -9.37 17.96 -22.27
N THR A 32 -8.76 17.98 -21.09
CA THR A 32 -7.45 18.61 -20.86
C THR A 32 -6.44 17.67 -20.20
N GLY A 33 -6.79 16.40 -19.99
CA GLY A 33 -5.99 15.40 -19.30
C GLY A 33 -6.50 15.08 -17.88
N GLY A 34 -5.76 14.24 -17.16
CA GLY A 34 -6.03 13.84 -15.78
C GLY A 34 -4.73 13.61 -15.00
N ILE A 35 -4.81 13.08 -13.77
CA ILE A 35 -3.69 12.81 -12.84
C ILE A 35 -3.57 11.35 -12.35
N LEU A 36 -2.51 10.56 -12.59
CA LEU A 36 -2.51 9.17 -12.09
C LEU A 36 -2.34 9.02 -10.57
N SER A 37 -3.35 8.54 -9.85
CA SER A 37 -3.36 8.46 -8.38
C SER A 37 -3.87 7.12 -7.82
N ALA A 38 -3.46 6.00 -8.40
CA ALA A 38 -3.85 4.65 -7.94
C ALA A 38 -2.82 3.98 -7.01
N GLY A 39 -1.92 4.77 -6.40
CA GLY A 39 -0.86 4.30 -5.49
C GLY A 39 0.29 3.58 -6.19
N ALA A 40 1.29 3.16 -5.41
CA ALA A 40 2.53 2.53 -5.92
C ALA A 40 2.30 1.20 -6.65
N ILE A 41 1.20 0.50 -6.36
CA ILE A 41 0.82 -0.76 -7.03
C ILE A 41 -0.14 -0.49 -8.20
N GLY A 42 -1.24 0.25 -7.96
CA GLY A 42 -2.29 0.43 -8.95
C GLY A 42 -1.89 1.36 -10.10
N SER A 43 -1.08 2.39 -9.85
CA SER A 43 -0.66 3.34 -10.89
C SER A 43 0.17 2.68 -12.00
N PRO A 44 1.28 1.97 -11.70
CA PRO A 44 2.02 1.29 -12.76
C PRO A 44 1.20 0.19 -13.46
N GLN A 45 0.28 -0.48 -12.75
CA GLN A 45 -0.63 -1.45 -13.38
C GLN A 45 -1.55 -0.79 -14.41
N LEU A 46 -2.16 0.35 -14.06
CA LEU A 46 -3.06 1.07 -14.97
C LEU A 46 -2.32 1.64 -16.19
N LEU A 47 -1.08 2.10 -16.02
CA LEU A 47 -0.22 2.52 -17.15
C LEU A 47 0.03 1.35 -18.11
N LEU A 48 0.44 0.19 -17.58
CA LEU A 48 0.70 -1.00 -18.38
C LEU A 48 -0.55 -1.46 -19.14
N LEU A 49 -1.70 -1.55 -18.46
CA LEU A 49 -2.98 -1.90 -19.10
C LEU A 49 -3.47 -0.88 -20.11
N SER A 50 -2.98 0.36 -20.04
CA SER A 50 -3.25 1.43 -21.01
C SER A 50 -2.21 1.46 -22.14
N GLY A 51 -1.29 0.49 -22.20
CA GLY A 51 -0.27 0.40 -23.25
C GLY A 51 0.97 1.26 -23.01
N LEU A 52 1.24 1.67 -21.77
CA LEU A 52 2.38 2.53 -21.42
C LEU A 52 3.31 1.83 -20.46
N GLY A 53 4.48 1.48 -20.97
CA GLY A 53 5.46 0.69 -20.24
C GLY A 53 6.48 0.07 -21.19
N PRO A 54 7.31 -0.87 -20.72
CA PRO A 54 8.34 -1.47 -21.54
C PRO A 54 7.74 -2.26 -22.70
N ASN A 55 8.13 -1.93 -23.94
CA ASN A 55 7.60 -2.58 -25.16
C ASN A 55 7.60 -4.10 -25.09
N SER A 56 8.72 -4.70 -24.67
CA SER A 56 8.87 -6.16 -24.58
C SER A 56 7.86 -6.79 -23.62
N SER A 57 7.53 -6.12 -22.52
CA SER A 57 6.56 -6.60 -21.52
C SER A 57 5.11 -6.44 -21.99
N LEU A 58 4.82 -5.38 -22.74
CA LEU A 58 3.48 -5.17 -23.29
C LEU A 58 3.18 -6.11 -24.45
N LEU A 59 4.14 -6.27 -25.36
CA LEU A 59 4.02 -7.16 -26.52
C LEU A 59 3.90 -8.63 -26.11
N SER A 60 4.63 -9.08 -25.08
CA SER A 60 4.51 -10.46 -24.58
C SER A 60 3.13 -10.78 -23.99
N LEU A 61 2.36 -9.75 -23.62
CA LEU A 61 1.00 -9.86 -23.10
C LEU A 61 -0.08 -9.49 -24.14
N ASN A 62 0.30 -9.30 -25.41
CA ASN A 62 -0.58 -8.84 -26.48
C ASN A 62 -1.29 -7.51 -26.17
N ILE A 63 -0.63 -6.62 -25.42
CA ILE A 63 -1.13 -5.27 -25.16
C ILE A 63 -0.58 -4.33 -26.24
N LEU A 64 -1.46 -3.54 -26.86
CA LEU A 64 -1.06 -2.51 -27.80
C LEU A 64 -0.15 -1.49 -27.10
N VAL A 65 1.03 -1.27 -27.65
CA VAL A 65 1.97 -0.24 -27.17
C VAL A 65 1.47 1.14 -27.63
N VAL A 66 1.08 1.97 -26.67
CA VAL A 66 0.78 3.39 -26.86
C VAL A 66 2.03 4.24 -26.68
N GLY A 67 2.93 3.86 -25.75
CA GLY A 67 4.21 4.53 -25.56
C GLY A 67 5.20 3.68 -24.76
N ASP A 68 6.45 3.66 -25.21
CA ASP A 68 7.52 2.92 -24.55
C ASP A 68 8.05 3.69 -23.34
N HIS A 69 7.79 3.15 -22.15
CA HIS A 69 8.27 3.71 -20.89
C HIS A 69 8.97 2.62 -20.07
N PRO A 70 10.29 2.43 -20.22
CA PRO A 70 11.02 1.30 -19.66
C PRO A 70 11.04 1.25 -18.12
N PHE A 71 10.75 2.37 -17.46
CA PHE A 71 10.78 2.50 -16.01
C PHE A 71 9.42 2.30 -15.32
N VAL A 72 8.33 2.10 -16.07
CA VAL A 72 7.03 1.78 -15.45
C VAL A 72 7.14 0.45 -14.69
N ARG A 73 6.62 0.43 -13.44
CA ARG A 73 6.72 -0.68 -12.47
C ARG A 73 8.14 -0.93 -11.92
N GLN A 74 9.14 -0.16 -12.32
CA GLN A 74 10.49 -0.25 -11.75
C GLN A 74 10.60 0.56 -10.47
N PHE A 75 11.67 0.31 -9.70
CA PHE A 75 12.02 1.06 -8.48
C PHE A 75 10.94 1.03 -7.38
N MET A 76 10.10 -0.01 -7.36
CA MET A 76 9.20 -0.24 -6.23
C MET A 76 10.05 -0.61 -5.00
N ALA A 77 9.87 0.16 -3.93
CA ALA A 77 10.56 -0.03 -2.67
C ALA A 77 9.54 -0.05 -1.54
N ASP A 78 9.83 -0.84 -0.51
CA ASP A 78 9.10 -0.86 0.74
C ASP A 78 10.11 -0.90 1.88
N ASN A 79 9.79 -0.28 3.00
CA ASN A 79 10.65 -0.27 4.16
C ASN A 79 10.54 -1.64 4.85
N PRO A 80 11.65 -2.40 5.01
CA PRO A 80 11.59 -3.66 5.73
C PRO A 80 11.22 -3.37 7.19
N ARG A 81 10.26 -4.13 7.72
CA ARG A 81 9.86 -4.06 9.13
C ARG A 81 10.30 -5.33 9.84
N ASN A 82 11.13 -5.16 10.86
CA ASN A 82 11.50 -6.22 11.81
C ASN A 82 10.83 -5.94 13.17
N SER A 83 10.58 -6.98 13.95
CA SER A 83 10.03 -6.80 15.30
C SER A 83 10.52 -7.87 16.27
N ILE A 84 10.58 -7.48 17.54
CA ILE A 84 10.76 -8.36 18.69
C ILE A 84 9.56 -8.11 19.62
N ASN A 85 8.97 -9.18 20.15
CA ASN A 85 7.88 -9.11 21.11
C ASN A 85 8.43 -9.37 22.52
N LEU A 86 8.19 -8.45 23.47
CA LEU A 86 8.64 -8.60 24.86
C LEU A 86 7.43 -8.77 25.79
N LEU A 87 7.49 -9.80 26.64
CA LEU A 87 6.50 -10.02 27.68
C LEU A 87 7.03 -9.41 28.98
N VAL A 88 6.50 -8.25 29.36
CA VAL A 88 6.92 -7.54 30.58
C VAL A 88 5.93 -7.85 31.69
N PRO A 89 6.34 -8.22 32.92
CA PRO A 89 5.41 -8.59 34.00
C PRO A 89 4.72 -7.41 34.68
N VAL A 90 4.89 -6.18 34.16
CA VAL A 90 4.37 -4.94 34.74
C VAL A 90 3.30 -4.35 33.81
N ARG A 91 2.25 -3.76 34.39
CA ARG A 91 1.24 -3.03 33.62
C ARG A 91 1.84 -1.74 33.09
N LEU A 92 1.90 -1.60 31.77
CA LEU A 92 2.26 -0.36 31.12
C LEU A 92 1.01 0.53 31.02
N THR A 93 1.09 1.75 31.53
CA THR A 93 0.01 2.76 31.42
C THR A 93 0.03 3.47 30.07
N ASP A 94 1.14 3.37 29.35
CA ASP A 94 1.37 4.04 28.08
C ASP A 94 1.13 3.09 26.91
N VAL A 95 -0.01 3.25 26.25
CA VAL A 95 -0.55 2.34 25.21
C VAL A 95 -0.57 3.07 23.87
N GLY A 96 -0.17 2.39 22.80
CA GLY A 96 -0.17 2.92 21.43
C GLY A 96 1.17 2.78 20.74
N VAL A 97 1.24 3.32 19.52
CA VAL A 97 2.46 3.42 18.71
C VAL A 97 3.21 4.70 19.08
N ARG A 98 4.50 4.60 19.39
CA ARG A 98 5.38 5.76 19.63
C ARG A 98 6.66 5.65 18.84
N VAL A 99 7.18 6.75 18.30
CA VAL A 99 8.56 6.78 17.80
C VAL A 99 9.49 6.94 19.00
N ALA A 100 10.31 5.94 19.30
CA ALA A 100 11.33 5.98 20.33
C ALA A 100 12.67 6.58 19.84
N GLY A 101 12.85 6.85 18.55
CA GLY A 101 14.11 7.36 17.97
C GLY A 101 14.24 7.19 16.45
N ILE A 102 15.39 7.60 15.90
CA ILE A 102 15.81 7.37 14.51
C ILE A 102 17.29 7.01 14.56
N THR A 103 17.68 5.91 13.93
CA THR A 103 19.08 5.48 13.88
C THR A 103 19.88 6.36 12.91
N ASN A 104 21.22 6.43 13.06
CA ASN A 104 22.08 7.21 12.17
C ASN A 104 22.03 6.73 10.70
N SER A 105 21.58 5.50 10.45
CA SER A 105 21.40 4.94 9.11
C SER A 105 20.02 5.24 8.51
N GLY A 106 19.11 5.88 9.26
CA GLY A 106 17.79 6.32 8.77
C GLY A 106 16.57 5.51 9.22
N PRO A 107 16.64 4.20 9.54
CA PRO A 107 15.51 3.49 10.13
C PRO A 107 15.01 4.18 11.39
N TYR A 108 13.69 4.40 11.45
CA TYR A 108 13.00 4.81 12.66
C TYR A 108 13.14 3.73 13.71
N VAL A 109 12.85 4.10 14.96
CA VAL A 109 12.62 3.37 16.23
C VAL A 109 11.15 3.58 16.63
N GLU A 110 10.26 2.60 16.51
CA GLU A 110 8.81 2.71 16.76
C GLU A 110 8.39 1.68 17.77
N SER A 111 7.29 1.93 18.46
CA SER A 111 7.01 1.32 19.72
C SER A 111 5.54 1.02 19.96
N LEU A 112 5.09 -0.24 19.92
CA LEU A 112 3.68 -0.59 20.12
C LEU A 112 3.35 -1.28 21.47
N THR A 113 2.86 -0.54 22.46
CA THR A 113 2.29 -1.14 23.69
C THR A 113 0.82 -1.35 23.48
N ILE A 114 0.33 -2.52 23.85
CA ILE A 114 -1.08 -2.87 23.83
C ILE A 114 -1.47 -3.27 25.26
N SER A 115 -2.50 -2.62 25.78
CA SER A 115 -3.05 -2.97 27.09
C SER A 115 -3.72 -4.34 27.04
N ARG A 116 -3.63 -5.11 28.13
CA ARG A 116 -4.22 -6.46 28.28
C ARG A 116 -5.74 -6.51 28.01
N VAL A 117 -6.41 -5.36 27.90
CA VAL A 117 -7.87 -5.22 27.68
C VAL A 117 -8.22 -4.83 26.23
N ALA A 118 -7.25 -4.70 25.31
CA ALA A 118 -7.57 -4.47 23.92
C ALA A 118 -8.02 -5.79 23.26
N SER A 119 -9.29 -5.84 22.89
CA SER A 119 -9.86 -6.85 22.00
C SER A 119 -8.99 -7.01 20.75
N ILE A 120 -8.63 -8.27 20.51
CA ILE A 120 -8.00 -8.87 19.32
C ILE A 120 -7.92 -7.92 18.12
N ILE A 121 -6.74 -7.38 17.83
CA ILE A 121 -6.46 -6.71 16.56
C ILE A 121 -6.33 -7.83 15.50
N PRO A 122 -7.24 -7.96 14.52
CA PRO A 122 -7.29 -9.11 13.62
C PRO A 122 -6.20 -9.12 12.53
N PHE A 123 -5.18 -8.26 12.64
CA PHE A 123 -4.16 -8.08 11.61
C PHE A 123 -2.95 -9.02 11.75
N ILE A 124 -2.92 -9.87 12.79
CA ILE A 124 -1.86 -10.85 12.99
C ILE A 124 -2.47 -12.26 12.83
N PRO A 125 -2.30 -12.92 11.67
CA PRO A 125 -2.73 -14.30 11.52
C PRO A 125 -1.79 -15.18 12.36
N ASN A 126 -2.37 -16.05 13.20
CA ASN A 126 -1.71 -17.05 14.07
C ASN A 126 -1.12 -16.57 15.42
N ILE A 127 -1.98 -16.18 16.37
CA ILE A 127 -1.69 -16.44 17.79
C ILE A 127 -2.84 -17.27 18.36
N ASN A 128 -2.61 -18.57 18.54
CA ASN A 128 -3.55 -19.47 19.21
C ASN A 128 -3.82 -19.00 20.65
N LEU A 129 -5.10 -18.99 21.01
CA LEU A 129 -5.69 -18.44 22.23
C LEU A 129 -5.27 -19.22 23.50
N ILE A 130 -4.32 -18.67 24.28
CA ILE A 130 -4.19 -18.92 25.73
C ILE A 130 -3.69 -17.62 26.39
N PRO A 131 -4.38 -17.00 27.37
CA PRO A 131 -3.86 -15.83 28.09
C PRO A 131 -2.84 -16.28 29.16
N PRO A 132 -1.77 -15.52 29.47
CA PRO A 132 -1.90 -14.10 29.81
C PRO A 132 -0.79 -13.13 29.34
N ALA A 133 -1.20 -11.86 29.29
CA ALA A 133 -0.44 -10.66 29.65
C ALA A 133 0.59 -10.05 28.66
N ASN A 134 0.34 -8.75 28.43
CA ASN A 134 1.28 -7.66 28.15
C ASN A 134 1.98 -7.66 26.79
N SER A 135 1.56 -6.71 25.95
CA SER A 135 2.11 -6.47 24.62
C SER A 135 2.82 -5.11 24.62
N SER A 136 4.08 -5.07 24.18
CA SER A 136 5.07 -4.03 24.52
C SER A 136 5.53 -3.16 23.36
N VAL A 137 5.68 -1.86 23.68
CA VAL A 137 6.42 -0.79 23.01
C VAL A 137 7.82 -1.28 22.50
N VAL A 138 8.03 -1.29 21.18
CA VAL A 138 9.25 -1.55 20.36
C VAL A 138 10.28 -0.38 20.38
N VAL A 139 11.58 -0.68 20.38
CA VAL A 139 12.63 0.33 20.21
C VAL A 139 13.57 -0.21 19.11
N PHE A 140 13.63 0.42 17.92
CA PHE A 140 14.62 0.13 16.87
C PHE A 140 16.06 0.61 17.25
#